data_AF-A0AAF0E9A8-F1
#
_entry.id   AF-A0AAF0E9A8-F1
#
_cell.length_a   1.000
_cell.length_b   1.000
_cell.length_c   1.000
_cell.angle_alpha   90.00
_cell.angle_beta   90.00
_cell.angle_gamma   90.00
#
_symmetry.space_group_name_H-M   'P 1'
#
loop_
_entity.id
_entity.type
_entity.pdbx_description
1 polymer ?
#
loop_
_entity_poly.entity_id
_entity_poly.type
_entity_poly.pdbx_seq_one_letter_code
_entity_poly.pdbx_strand_id
1 'polypeptide(L)'
;MSLFGDLGSLYKLQDFLLLPSPYFKMQFTRAIVLAATALVAGVSAAPALGLENRNIFTGGKATWYNSGMSEGNCGWWSTNADHIVALNAVQYGSLDKKSEHCGRLIRIVNEKNHKVMHAVVADSCPECKYGSLDLSEGLFSLLADGDMDLGEFPISWSFLN
;
A
#
# COMPACT_ATOMS: atom_id res chain seq x y z
N MET A 1 -52.00 43.92 -8.52
CA MET A 1 -50.92 44.89 -8.79
C MET A 1 -49.60 44.15 -8.65
N SER A 2 -48.99 43.73 -9.76
CA SER A 2 -47.92 44.47 -10.47
C SER A 2 -46.58 44.33 -9.71
N LEU A 3 -45.47 43.85 -10.25
CA LEU A 3 -45.04 43.61 -11.63
C LEU A 3 -43.83 42.65 -11.61
N PHE A 4 -43.70 41.88 -12.68
CA PHE A 4 -42.51 41.13 -13.08
C PHE A 4 -41.32 42.07 -13.33
N GLY A 5 -40.10 41.60 -13.05
CA GLY A 5 -38.84 42.26 -13.39
C GLY A 5 -37.82 41.23 -13.84
N ASP A 6 -37.69 41.13 -15.16
CA ASP A 6 -36.94 40.12 -15.90
C ASP A 6 -35.44 40.46 -16.04
N LEU A 7 -34.72 39.41 -16.41
CA LEU A 7 -33.35 39.25 -16.91
C LEU A 7 -32.60 40.47 -17.50
N GLY A 8 -31.29 40.47 -17.29
CA GLY A 8 -30.36 40.55 -18.43
C GLY A 8 -29.36 41.72 -18.48
N SER A 9 -28.09 41.36 -18.27
CA SER A 9 -26.96 41.72 -19.16
C SER A 9 -26.58 43.20 -19.27
N LEU A 10 -25.54 43.62 -18.54
CA LEU A 10 -24.54 44.53 -19.11
C LEU A 10 -23.13 44.15 -18.66
N TYR A 11 -22.51 43.36 -19.52
CA TYR A 11 -21.08 43.15 -19.65
C TYR A 11 -20.33 44.46 -19.89
N LYS A 12 -19.31 44.75 -19.09
CA LYS A 12 -18.11 45.53 -19.47
C LYS A 12 -17.04 45.26 -18.41
N LEU A 13 -16.03 44.42 -18.68
CA LEU A 13 -14.73 44.80 -19.29
C LEU A 13 -14.05 45.86 -18.40
N GLN A 14 -12.84 45.72 -17.85
CA GLN A 14 -11.67 44.92 -18.16
C GLN A 14 -10.86 44.76 -16.87
N ASP A 15 -10.26 43.59 -16.59
CA ASP A 15 -8.99 43.46 -15.84
C ASP A 15 -8.45 42.01 -15.86
N PHE A 16 -8.46 41.40 -17.05
CA PHE A 16 -7.66 40.19 -17.31
C PHE A 16 -6.97 40.36 -18.67
N LEU A 17 -6.06 41.32 -18.71
CA LEU A 17 -4.95 41.33 -19.66
C LEU A 17 -3.98 40.24 -19.19
N LEU A 18 -4.04 39.05 -19.78
CA LEU A 18 -3.18 38.70 -20.92
C LEU A 18 -1.72 39.05 -20.63
N LEU A 19 -1.09 38.29 -19.73
CA LEU A 19 0.35 38.11 -19.79
C LEU A 19 0.65 37.27 -21.04
N PRO A 20 1.32 37.83 -22.07
CA PRO A 20 1.76 37.04 -23.20
C PRO A 20 2.84 36.07 -22.73
N SER A 21 2.61 34.77 -22.93
CA SER A 21 3.68 33.79 -23.06
C SER A 21 4.76 34.37 -23.98
N PRO A 22 6.05 34.37 -23.60
CA PRO A 22 7.09 34.64 -24.57
C PRO A 22 7.15 33.45 -25.52
N TYR A 23 6.36 33.54 -26.59
CA TYR A 23 6.57 32.81 -27.83
C TYR A 23 7.99 33.13 -28.30
N PHE A 24 8.88 32.17 -28.07
CA PHE A 24 10.24 32.19 -28.57
C PHE A 24 10.19 32.19 -30.10
N LYS A 25 10.38 33.37 -30.69
CA LYS A 25 10.58 33.54 -32.13
C LYS A 25 11.92 32.89 -32.51
N MET A 26 11.90 31.62 -32.88
CA MET A 26 13.08 30.95 -33.42
C MET A 26 13.20 31.30 -34.90
N GLN A 27 14.02 32.31 -35.21
CA GLN A 27 14.45 32.57 -36.58
C GLN A 27 15.40 31.46 -37.03
N PHE A 28 15.08 30.84 -38.16
CA PHE A 28 15.92 29.86 -38.84
C PHE A 28 17.14 30.55 -39.46
N THR A 29 18.22 30.68 -38.69
CA THR A 29 19.53 31.03 -39.26
C THR A 29 20.36 29.76 -39.39
N ARG A 30 20.84 29.54 -40.61
CA ARG A 30 21.52 28.33 -41.05
C ARG A 30 22.86 28.12 -40.32
N ALA A 31 23.02 26.87 -39.86
CA ALA A 31 24.25 26.10 -39.66
C ALA A 31 25.29 26.62 -38.64
N ILE A 32 25.53 25.83 -37.59
CA ILE A 32 26.83 25.17 -37.37
C ILE A 32 26.54 23.80 -36.72
N VAL A 33 26.91 22.72 -37.40
CA VAL A 33 26.97 21.37 -36.82
C VAL A 33 28.16 21.35 -35.87
N LEU A 34 27.92 21.37 -34.57
CA LEU A 34 28.94 21.15 -33.55
C LEU A 34 28.53 19.94 -32.69
N ALA A 35 29.32 18.88 -32.87
CA ALA A 35 29.57 17.75 -32.00
C ALA A 35 28.37 17.19 -31.20
N ALA A 36 27.88 16.03 -31.65
CA ALA A 36 27.07 15.14 -30.85
C ALA A 36 27.85 14.66 -29.61
N THR A 37 27.55 15.23 -28.45
CA THR A 37 27.82 14.57 -27.17
C THR A 37 26.50 13.98 -26.68
N ALA A 38 26.25 12.72 -27.05
CA ALA A 38 25.24 11.92 -26.40
C ALA A 38 25.67 11.72 -24.94
N LEU A 39 25.11 12.49 -24.01
CA LEU A 39 25.12 12.15 -22.60
C LEU A 39 24.25 10.90 -22.46
N VAL A 40 24.90 9.73 -22.50
CA VAL A 40 24.28 8.47 -22.10
C VAL A 40 23.97 8.62 -20.61
N ALA A 41 22.74 9.02 -20.28
CA ALA A 41 22.24 8.96 -18.92
C ALA A 41 22.27 7.48 -18.51
N GLY A 42 23.17 7.14 -17.59
CA GLY A 42 23.29 5.78 -17.08
C GLY A 42 21.96 5.33 -16.52
N VAL A 43 21.31 4.38 -17.19
CA VAL A 43 20.20 3.64 -16.63
C VAL A 43 20.78 2.81 -15.50
N SER A 44 20.65 3.30 -14.26
CA SER A 44 20.95 2.49 -13.09
C SER A 44 19.88 1.40 -13.02
N ALA A 45 20.24 0.19 -13.41
CA ALA A 45 19.43 -0.98 -13.09
C ALA A 45 19.41 -1.08 -11.56
N ALA A 46 18.26 -0.79 -10.95
CA ALA A 46 18.06 -1.11 -9.55
C ALA A 46 18.41 -2.60 -9.36
N PRO A 47 19.17 -2.98 -8.32
CA PRO A 47 19.42 -4.39 -8.09
C PRO A 47 18.05 -5.04 -7.95
N ALA A 48 17.76 -6.00 -8.83
CA ALA A 48 16.65 -6.90 -8.62
C ALA A 48 16.95 -7.58 -7.27
N LEU A 49 16.25 -7.13 -6.21
CA LEU A 49 16.30 -7.75 -4.91
C LEU A 49 16.12 -9.25 -5.16
N GLY A 50 17.19 -9.99 -4.91
CA GLY A 50 17.23 -11.42 -5.16
C GLY A 50 15.95 -12.02 -4.64
N LEU A 51 15.27 -12.80 -5.49
CA LEU A 51 14.31 -13.78 -5.02
C LEU A 51 15.15 -14.79 -4.23
N GLU A 52 15.48 -14.44 -2.99
CA GLU A 52 15.81 -15.44 -2.00
C GLU A 52 14.67 -16.45 -2.00
N ASN A 53 14.98 -17.73 -1.85
CA ASN A 53 14.01 -18.81 -1.86
C ASN A 53 13.09 -18.65 -0.62
N ARG A 54 12.17 -17.69 -0.68
CA ARG A 54 11.16 -17.45 0.35
C ARG A 54 10.18 -18.60 0.19
N ASN A 55 10.03 -19.41 1.22
CA ASN A 55 8.92 -20.35 1.27
C ASN A 55 7.63 -19.53 1.30
N ILE A 56 6.97 -19.41 0.15
CA ILE A 56 5.71 -18.68 0.00
C ILE A 56 4.58 -19.60 0.44
N PHE A 57 3.81 -19.16 1.42
CA PHE A 57 2.56 -19.78 1.81
C PHE A 57 1.43 -19.22 0.93
N THR A 58 0.63 -20.12 0.34
CA THR A 58 -0.46 -19.80 -0.60
C THR A 58 -1.75 -20.50 -0.17
N GLY A 59 -2.89 -20.05 -0.72
CA GLY A 59 -4.20 -20.67 -0.45
C GLY A 59 -4.81 -20.29 0.91
N GLY A 60 -4.19 -19.33 1.60
CA GLY A 60 -4.70 -18.75 2.84
C GLY A 60 -5.64 -17.59 2.59
N LYS A 61 -6.27 -17.14 3.68
CA LYS A 61 -7.07 -15.90 3.71
C LYS A 61 -6.56 -14.97 4.81
N ALA A 62 -6.73 -13.67 4.59
CA ALA A 62 -6.66 -12.67 5.64
C ALA A 62 -8.06 -12.41 6.19
N THR A 63 -8.21 -12.46 7.50
CA THR A 63 -9.31 -11.84 8.27
C THR A 63 -8.74 -10.69 9.10
N TRP A 64 -9.56 -10.10 9.96
CA TRP A 64 -9.08 -9.13 10.94
C TRP A 64 -9.73 -9.32 12.29
N TYR A 65 -9.03 -8.87 13.32
CA TYR A 65 -9.51 -8.81 14.68
C TYR A 65 -9.33 -7.42 15.28
N ASN A 66 -10.22 -7.07 16.20
CA ASN A 66 -10.07 -5.88 17.01
C ASN A 66 -9.21 -6.23 18.23
N SER A 67 -7.91 -5.96 18.13
CA SER A 67 -6.96 -6.08 19.24
C SER A 67 -7.14 -4.97 20.30
N GLY A 68 -7.73 -3.83 19.96
CA GLY A 68 -7.81 -2.65 20.80
C GLY A 68 -6.43 -2.25 21.30
N MET A 69 -6.17 -2.56 22.57
CA MET A 69 -4.84 -2.71 23.15
C MET A 69 -4.84 -4.08 23.85
N SER A 70 -4.08 -5.06 23.35
CA SER A 70 -4.07 -6.43 23.89
C SER A 70 -2.67 -7.04 23.92
N GLU A 71 -2.46 -7.99 24.83
CA GLU A 71 -1.28 -8.84 24.86
C GLU A 71 -1.54 -10.10 24.03
N GLY A 72 -0.82 -10.25 22.92
CA GLY A 72 -0.90 -11.46 22.09
C GLY A 72 -0.09 -12.62 22.67
N ASN A 73 -0.26 -13.82 22.13
CA ASN A 73 0.45 -15.04 22.54
C ASN A 73 1.99 -14.96 22.43
N CYS A 74 2.52 -13.92 21.77
CA CYS A 74 3.95 -13.65 21.75
C CYS A 74 4.47 -12.85 22.98
N GLY A 75 3.59 -12.43 23.88
CA GLY A 75 3.91 -11.87 25.20
C GLY A 75 4.29 -10.39 25.19
N TRP A 76 3.74 -9.60 24.27
CA TRP A 76 3.82 -8.14 24.33
C TRP A 76 2.50 -7.50 23.92
N TRP A 77 2.29 -6.27 24.38
CA TRP A 77 1.10 -5.49 24.08
C TRP A 77 1.21 -4.81 22.72
N SER A 78 0.15 -4.89 21.93
CA SER A 78 0.01 -4.23 20.63
C SER A 78 -1.38 -3.60 20.50
N THR A 79 -1.55 -2.76 19.49
CA THR A 79 -2.77 -2.02 19.20
C THR A 79 -3.28 -2.26 17.79
N ASN A 80 -4.51 -1.85 17.50
CA ASN A 80 -5.11 -1.95 16.16
C ASN A 80 -4.33 -1.20 15.07
N ALA A 81 -3.53 -0.20 15.45
CA ALA A 81 -2.71 0.59 14.52
C ALA A 81 -1.38 -0.09 14.17
N ASP A 82 -0.94 -1.07 14.97
CA ASP A 82 0.32 -1.76 14.73
C ASP A 82 0.20 -2.72 13.54
N HIS A 83 1.26 -2.83 12.74
CA HIS A 83 1.31 -3.78 11.63
C HIS A 83 1.67 -5.16 12.16
N ILE A 84 0.68 -5.86 12.72
CA ILE A 84 0.85 -7.16 13.33
C ILE A 84 -0.14 -8.19 12.80
N VAL A 85 0.20 -9.46 12.97
CA VAL A 85 -0.65 -10.59 12.62
C VAL A 85 -0.68 -11.65 13.71
N ALA A 86 -1.79 -12.39 13.76
CA ALA A 86 -1.91 -13.67 14.41
C ALA A 86 -1.66 -14.80 13.39
N LEU A 87 -0.72 -15.70 13.69
CA LEU A 87 -0.50 -16.90 12.86
C LEU A 87 -1.51 -18.00 13.22
N ASN A 88 -1.98 -18.74 12.22
CA ASN A 88 -2.76 -19.94 12.47
C ASN A 88 -2.01 -20.96 13.35
N ALA A 89 -2.74 -21.75 14.13
CA ALA A 89 -2.16 -22.71 15.08
C ALA A 89 -1.14 -23.68 14.45
N VAL A 90 -1.41 -24.18 13.24
CA VAL A 90 -0.54 -25.16 12.57
C VAL A 90 0.84 -24.57 12.30
N GLN A 91 0.92 -23.29 11.94
CA GLN A 91 2.18 -22.59 11.68
C GLN A 91 2.75 -21.93 12.94
N TYR A 92 1.90 -21.50 13.89
CA TYR A 92 2.36 -20.94 15.16
C TYR A 92 3.06 -22.00 16.04
N GLY A 93 2.56 -23.24 16.03
CA GLY A 93 3.04 -24.33 16.86
C GLY A 93 2.24 -24.47 18.15
N SER A 94 2.93 -24.68 19.28
CA SER A 94 2.27 -24.84 20.59
C SER A 94 1.63 -23.51 21.03
N LEU A 95 0.32 -23.50 21.26
CA LEU A 95 -0.42 -22.32 21.72
C LEU A 95 -0.20 -21.99 23.20
N ASP A 96 0.33 -22.93 23.99
CA ASP A 96 0.65 -22.74 25.41
C ASP A 96 2.03 -22.12 25.64
N LYS A 97 2.76 -21.81 24.56
CA LYS A 97 4.13 -21.29 24.61
C LYS A 97 4.32 -20.20 23.56
N LYS A 98 5.29 -19.33 23.80
CA LYS A 98 5.74 -18.37 22.80
C LYS A 98 6.33 -19.12 21.59
N SER A 99 5.79 -18.85 20.40
CA SER A 99 6.29 -19.45 19.15
C SER A 99 7.70 -18.95 18.80
N GLU A 100 8.48 -19.79 18.10
CA GLU A 100 9.74 -19.36 17.48
C GLU A 100 9.55 -18.33 16.37
N HIS A 101 8.32 -18.19 15.85
CA HIS A 101 7.98 -17.20 14.84
C HIS A 101 7.61 -15.84 15.41
N CYS A 102 7.44 -15.73 16.73
CA CYS A 102 7.16 -14.45 17.37
C CYS A 102 8.24 -13.42 17.07
N GLY A 103 7.83 -12.24 16.61
CA GLY A 103 8.73 -11.13 16.27
C GLY A 103 9.30 -11.22 14.85
N ARG A 104 8.98 -12.28 14.10
CA ARG A 104 9.39 -12.39 12.71
C ARG A 104 8.60 -11.45 11.82
N LEU A 105 9.32 -10.81 10.91
CA LEU A 105 8.75 -9.99 9.86
C LEU A 105 8.25 -10.87 8.73
N ILE A 106 7.05 -10.60 8.25
CA ILE A 106 6.44 -11.26 7.10
C ILE A 106 6.08 -10.23 6.02
N ARG A 107 6.05 -10.70 4.78
CA ARG A 107 5.53 -9.96 3.63
C ARG A 107 4.23 -10.61 3.19
N ILE A 108 3.17 -9.83 3.14
CA ILE A 108 1.81 -10.26 2.80
C ILE A 108 1.42 -9.64 1.46
N VAL A 109 0.78 -10.43 0.60
CA VAL A 109 0.21 -9.99 -0.67
C VAL A 109 -1.28 -10.30 -0.67
N ASN A 110 -2.12 -9.28 -0.88
CA ASN A 110 -3.52 -9.49 -1.20
C ASN A 110 -3.63 -9.94 -2.67
N GLU A 111 -4.18 -11.12 -2.90
CA GLU A 111 -4.23 -11.71 -4.25
C GLU A 111 -5.28 -11.06 -5.16
N LYS A 112 -6.22 -10.28 -4.61
CA LYS A 112 -7.25 -9.58 -5.39
C LYS A 112 -6.76 -8.26 -5.99
N ASN A 113 -6.06 -7.45 -5.21
CA ASN A 113 -5.60 -6.11 -5.64
C ASN A 113 -4.07 -5.98 -5.76
N HIS A 114 -3.32 -7.06 -5.48
CA HIS A 114 -1.87 -7.14 -5.52
C HIS A 114 -1.14 -6.18 -4.56
N LYS A 115 -1.84 -5.61 -3.58
CA LYS A 115 -1.20 -4.81 -2.53
C LYS A 115 -0.29 -5.66 -1.68
N VAL A 116 0.80 -5.02 -1.25
CA VAL A 116 1.84 -5.65 -0.43
C VAL A 116 1.98 -4.86 0.86
N MET A 117 1.96 -5.56 1.99
CA MET A 117 2.28 -4.99 3.30
C MET A 117 3.26 -5.88 4.04
N HIS A 118 3.95 -5.29 5.01
CA HIS A 118 4.82 -6.00 5.93
C HIS A 118 4.24 -5.90 7.34
N ALA A 119 4.38 -6.99 8.09
CA ALA A 119 3.85 -7.09 9.44
C ALA A 119 4.71 -8.00 10.31
N VAL A 120 4.56 -7.87 11.62
CA VAL A 120 5.25 -8.68 12.62
C VAL A 120 4.29 -9.73 13.17
N VAL A 121 4.76 -10.97 13.32
CA VAL A 121 4.00 -12.00 14.04
C VAL A 121 3.96 -11.65 15.52
N ALA A 122 2.76 -11.39 16.04
CA ALA A 122 2.55 -10.96 17.43
C ALA A 122 1.58 -11.84 18.22
N ASP A 123 0.81 -12.69 17.53
CA ASP A 123 -0.21 -13.50 18.18
C ASP A 123 -0.42 -14.85 17.46
N SER A 124 -1.33 -15.65 17.98
CA SER A 124 -1.83 -16.88 17.38
C SER A 124 -3.34 -16.83 17.18
N CYS A 125 -3.83 -17.40 16.08
CA CYS A 125 -5.24 -17.58 15.79
C CYS A 125 -5.55 -19.09 15.77
N PRO A 126 -6.13 -19.65 16.86
CA PRO A 126 -6.40 -21.09 16.97
C PRO A 126 -7.33 -21.66 15.89
N GLU A 127 -8.29 -20.87 15.44
CA GLU A 127 -9.33 -21.23 14.48
C GLU A 127 -8.92 -21.02 13.01
N CYS A 128 -7.84 -20.27 12.78
CA CYS A 128 -7.37 -19.97 11.43
C CYS A 128 -6.81 -21.23 10.77
N LYS A 129 -7.09 -21.39 9.47
CA LYS A 129 -6.59 -22.50 8.66
C LYS A 129 -5.12 -22.28 8.29
N TYR A 130 -4.44 -23.36 7.91
CA TYR A 130 -3.10 -23.29 7.36
C TYR A 130 -3.01 -22.26 6.22
N GLY A 131 -1.97 -21.43 6.24
CA GLY A 131 -1.77 -20.33 5.28
C GLY A 131 -2.56 -19.06 5.60
N SER A 132 -3.63 -19.12 6.40
CA SER A 132 -4.39 -17.93 6.80
C SER A 132 -3.71 -17.13 7.90
N LEU A 133 -3.98 -15.82 7.89
CA LEU A 133 -3.53 -14.84 8.86
C LEU A 133 -4.73 -14.07 9.40
N ASP A 134 -4.71 -13.74 10.69
CA ASP A 134 -5.66 -12.77 11.25
C ASP A 134 -4.92 -11.45 11.50
N LEU A 135 -5.34 -10.39 10.82
CA LEU A 135 -4.60 -9.13 10.76
C LEU A 135 -5.11 -8.14 11.83
N SER A 136 -4.25 -7.24 12.29
CA SER A 136 -4.78 -6.04 12.98
C SER A 136 -5.70 -5.24 12.05
N GLU A 137 -6.70 -4.57 12.64
CA GLU A 137 -7.70 -3.78 11.92
C GLU A 137 -7.07 -2.76 10.94
N GLY A 138 -6.05 -2.02 11.37
CA GLY A 138 -5.35 -1.06 10.53
C GLY A 138 -4.62 -1.71 9.35
N LEU A 139 -3.97 -2.84 9.58
CA LEU A 139 -3.27 -3.59 8.53
C LEU A 139 -4.25 -4.17 7.49
N PHE A 140 -5.37 -4.72 7.95
CA PHE A 140 -6.43 -5.20 7.05
C PHE A 140 -6.96 -4.06 6.19
N SER A 141 -7.32 -2.94 6.81
CA SER A 141 -7.82 -1.75 6.11
C SER A 141 -6.87 -1.30 5.00
N LEU A 142 -5.56 -1.23 5.28
CA LEU A 142 -4.55 -0.86 4.29
C LEU A 142 -4.48 -1.82 3.09
N LEU A 143 -4.54 -3.13 3.34
CA LEU A 143 -4.55 -4.17 2.31
C LEU A 143 -5.88 -4.24 1.55
N ALA A 144 -6.98 -3.81 2.18
CA ALA A 144 -8.33 -3.83 1.64
C ALA A 144 -8.77 -2.49 1.00
N ASP A 145 -7.86 -1.53 0.79
CA ASP A 145 -8.22 -0.20 0.27
C ASP A 145 -9.26 0.55 1.13
N GLY A 146 -9.30 0.26 2.42
CA GLY A 146 -10.26 0.82 3.37
C GLY A 146 -11.58 0.04 3.46
N ASP A 147 -11.79 -0.98 2.64
CA ASP A 147 -13.02 -1.77 2.61
C ASP A 147 -13.02 -2.86 3.69
N MET A 148 -13.51 -2.51 4.88
CA MET A 148 -13.65 -3.46 5.99
C MET A 148 -14.80 -4.45 5.80
N ASP A 149 -15.77 -4.14 4.93
CA ASP A 149 -16.95 -4.97 4.68
C ASP A 149 -16.61 -6.24 3.88
N LEU A 150 -15.42 -6.30 3.27
CA LEU A 150 -14.89 -7.53 2.67
C LEU A 150 -14.87 -8.68 3.68
N GLY A 151 -14.53 -8.40 4.94
CA GLY A 151 -14.36 -9.37 6.04
C GLY A 151 -13.17 -10.32 5.86
N GLU A 152 -13.00 -10.86 4.65
CA GLU A 152 -11.88 -11.72 4.27
C GLU A 152 -11.46 -11.55 2.81
N PHE A 153 -10.17 -11.79 2.53
CA PHE A 153 -9.65 -11.87 1.16
C PHE A 153 -8.50 -12.88 1.03
N PRO A 154 -8.28 -13.47 -0.16
CA PRO A 154 -7.19 -14.41 -0.39
C PRO A 154 -5.84 -13.70 -0.31
N ILE A 155 -4.86 -14.39 0.29
CA ILE A 155 -3.50 -13.90 0.45
C ILE A 155 -2.46 -14.96 0.09
N SER A 156 -1.29 -14.46 -0.29
CA SER A 156 -0.03 -15.21 -0.19
C SER A 156 0.95 -14.43 0.67
N TRP A 157 1.83 -15.13 1.38
CA TRP A 157 2.81 -14.48 2.24
C TRP A 157 4.07 -15.30 2.45
N SER A 158 5.13 -14.66 2.92
CA SER A 158 6.39 -15.32 3.26
C SER A 158 7.03 -14.66 4.46
N PHE A 159 7.76 -15.43 5.26
CA PHE A 159 8.70 -14.84 6.20
C PHE A 159 9.83 -14.11 5.47
N LEU A 160 10.29 -13.00 6.05
CA LEU A 160 11.48 -12.28 5.63
C LEU A 160 12.69 -12.73 6.47
N ASN A 161 13.83 -12.91 5.80
CA ASN A 161 15.13 -13.25 6.40
C ASN A 161 15.95 -11.98 6.66
#